data_AF-A0A1Z4QYA4-F1
#
_entry.id   AF-A0A1Z4QYA4-F1
#
_cell.length_a   1.000
_cell.length_b   1.000
_cell.length_c   1.000
_cell.angle_alpha   90.00
_cell.angle_beta   90.00
_cell.angle_gamma   90.00
#
_symmetry.space_group_name_H-M   'P 1'
#
loop_
_entity.id
_entity.type
_entity.pdbx_description
1 polymer ?
#
loop_
_entity_poly.entity_id
_entity_poly.type
_entity_poly.pdbx_seq_one_letter_code
_entity_poly.pdbx_strand_id
1 'polypeptide(L)'
;MIQHSNIEIKYKKALPVFLFLCSVFIFYVSSVAGFSLNTITGVILLILSMLMLTRPVVIITSNNIQMMNLLGITVKNYPYIPEQILIQDKSIYVDGKKVISSLWLDVNLKEVKEFFLMIEQQ
;
A
#
# COMPACT_ATOMS: atom_id res chain seq x y z
N MET A 1 -9.26 14.48 19.91
CA MET A 1 -8.49 14.62 18.66
C MET A 1 -7.53 13.46 18.60
N ILE A 2 -7.71 12.53 17.67
CA ILE A 2 -6.81 11.38 17.52
C ILE A 2 -5.62 11.88 16.72
N GLN A 3 -4.53 12.15 17.43
CA GLN A 3 -3.26 12.56 16.86
C GLN A 3 -2.68 11.34 16.13
N HIS A 4 -2.98 11.20 14.84
CA HIS A 4 -2.33 10.22 13.99
C HIS A 4 -0.85 10.64 13.90
N SER A 5 0.02 10.00 14.68
CA SER A 5 1.47 10.19 14.60
C SER A 5 2.06 9.62 13.30
N ASN A 6 1.23 8.87 12.55
CA ASN A 6 1.55 8.29 11.26
C ASN A 6 0.31 8.17 10.36
N ILE A 7 0.51 8.32 9.06
CA ILE A 7 -0.47 7.93 8.03
C ILE A 7 -0.04 6.59 7.43
N GLU A 8 -0.98 5.67 7.34
CA GLU A 8 -0.80 4.39 6.66
C GLU A 8 -1.52 4.37 5.31
N ILE A 9 -0.78 4.11 4.24
CA ILE A 9 -1.31 3.97 2.88
C ILE A 9 -1.27 2.50 2.49
N LYS A 10 -2.41 1.97 2.05
CA LYS A 10 -2.60 0.56 1.65
C LYS A 10 -2.72 0.43 0.13
N TYR A 11 -2.71 -0.80 -0.38
CA TYR A 11 -3.07 -1.06 -1.77
C TYR A 11 -4.53 -0.69 -2.04
N LYS A 12 -4.83 -0.28 -3.27
CA LYS A 12 -6.22 -0.18 -3.73
C LYS A 12 -6.89 -1.54 -3.59
N LYS A 13 -8.02 -1.58 -2.89
CA LYS A 13 -8.76 -2.82 -2.59
C LYS A 13 -9.17 -3.61 -3.84
N ALA A 14 -9.37 -2.95 -4.99
CA ALA A 14 -9.80 -3.60 -6.22
C ALA A 14 -8.86 -4.74 -6.67
N LEU A 15 -7.54 -4.52 -6.66
CA LEU A 15 -6.56 -5.52 -7.09
C LEU A 15 -6.52 -6.76 -6.19
N PRO A 16 -6.33 -6.66 -4.86
CA PRO A 16 -6.28 -7.85 -4.02
C PRO A 16 -7.64 -8.54 -3.89
N VAL A 17 -8.77 -7.82 -3.97
CA VAL A 17 -10.10 -8.46 -4.05
C VAL A 17 -10.22 -9.29 -5.34
N PHE A 18 -9.75 -8.75 -6.47
CA PHE A 18 -9.73 -9.51 -7.72
C PHE A 18 -8.87 -10.78 -7.62
N LEU A 19 -7.65 -10.66 -7.07
CA LEU A 19 -6.76 -11.82 -6.86
C LEU A 19 -7.36 -12.86 -5.92
N PHE A 20 -8.06 -12.42 -4.87
CA PHE A 20 -8.78 -13.29 -3.95
C PHE A 20 -9.86 -14.09 -4.67
N LEU A 21 -10.68 -13.43 -5.50
CA LEU A 21 -11.72 -14.11 -6.29
C LEU A 21 -11.13 -15.12 -7.28
N CYS A 22 -10.03 -14.77 -7.96
CA CYS A 22 -9.32 -15.70 -8.85
C CYS A 22 -8.81 -16.94 -8.08
N SER A 23 -8.26 -16.73 -6.89
CA SER A 23 -7.79 -17.84 -6.04
C SER A 23 -8.93 -18.77 -5.64
N VAL A 24 -10.06 -18.22 -5.18
CA VAL A 24 -11.26 -19.00 -4.84
C VAL A 24 -11.76 -19.82 -6.03
N PHE A 25 -11.77 -19.21 -7.23
CA PHE A 25 -12.15 -19.90 -8.46
C PHE A 25 -11.21 -21.06 -8.80
N ILE A 26 -9.89 -20.86 -8.69
CA ILE A 26 -8.89 -21.90 -8.92
C ILE A 26 -9.08 -23.07 -7.94
N PHE A 27 -9.37 -22.79 -6.67
CA PHE A 27 -9.67 -23.83 -5.68
C PHE A 27 -10.94 -24.60 -6.01
N TYR A 28 -11.99 -23.90 -6.43
CA TYR A 28 -13.23 -24.55 -6.87
C TYR A 28 -12.96 -25.52 -8.04
N VAL A 29 -12.28 -25.05 -9.08
CA VAL A 29 -11.91 -25.89 -10.24
C VAL A 29 -11.02 -27.06 -9.82
N SER A 30 -10.03 -26.83 -8.95
CA SER A 30 -9.15 -27.89 -8.43
C SER A 30 -9.92 -28.94 -7.63
N SER A 31 -10.97 -28.54 -6.91
CA SER A 31 -11.81 -29.47 -6.15
C SER A 31 -12.63 -30.38 -7.06
N VAL A 32 -13.01 -29.90 -8.25
CA VAL A 32 -13.81 -30.66 -9.22
C VAL A 32 -12.93 -31.51 -10.15
N ALA A 33 -11.83 -30.94 -10.64
CA ALA A 33 -10.96 -31.57 -11.63
C ALA A 33 -9.79 -32.37 -11.01
N GLY A 34 -9.57 -32.26 -9.69
CA GLY A 34 -8.46 -32.87 -8.98
C GLY A 34 -7.26 -31.94 -8.81
N PHE A 35 -6.32 -32.36 -7.94
CA PHE A 35 -5.15 -31.57 -7.60
C PHE A 35 -4.22 -31.38 -8.80
N SER A 36 -3.80 -30.14 -9.04
CA SER A 36 -2.89 -29.79 -10.15
C SER A 36 -1.93 -28.69 -9.73
N LEU A 37 -0.93 -28.38 -10.58
CA LEU A 37 -0.03 -27.23 -10.38
C LEU A 37 -0.80 -25.91 -10.17
N ASN A 38 -1.95 -25.76 -10.83
CA ASN A 38 -2.80 -24.58 -10.67
C ASN A 38 -3.28 -24.41 -9.23
N THR A 39 -3.50 -25.51 -8.50
CA THR A 39 -3.90 -25.46 -7.09
C THR A 39 -2.85 -24.76 -6.22
N ILE A 40 -1.56 -25.02 -6.49
CA ILE A 40 -0.44 -24.35 -5.79
C ILE A 40 -0.44 -22.85 -6.13
N THR A 41 -0.64 -22.49 -7.39
CA THR A 41 -0.79 -21.09 -7.81
C THR A 41 -1.96 -20.42 -7.09
N GLY A 42 -3.08 -21.13 -6.91
CA GLY A 42 -4.23 -20.69 -6.14
C GLY A 42 -3.89 -20.37 -4.68
N VAL A 43 -3.11 -21.23 -4.01
CA VAL A 43 -2.62 -21.00 -2.63
C VAL A 43 -1.75 -19.73 -2.57
N ILE A 44 -0.81 -19.57 -3.49
CA ILE A 44 0.09 -18.41 -3.51
C ILE A 44 -0.71 -17.12 -3.73
N LEU A 45 -1.65 -17.12 -4.68
CA LEU A 45 -2.56 -16.00 -4.95
C LEU A 45 -3.40 -15.64 -3.72
N LEU A 46 -3.90 -16.66 -2.99
CA LEU A 46 -4.67 -16.45 -1.77
C LEU A 46 -3.84 -15.69 -0.73
N ILE A 47 -2.63 -16.18 -0.46
CA ILE A 47 -1.72 -15.57 0.51
C ILE A 47 -1.38 -14.14 0.11
N LEU A 48 -1.02 -13.91 -1.15
CA LEU A 48 -0.71 -12.57 -1.66
C LEU A 48 -1.90 -11.61 -1.51
N SER A 49 -3.10 -12.04 -1.90
CA SER A 49 -4.31 -11.21 -1.78
C SER A 49 -4.61 -10.82 -0.33
N MET A 50 -4.46 -11.75 0.61
CA MET A 50 -4.64 -11.51 2.05
C MET A 50 -3.60 -10.55 2.61
N LEU A 51 -2.32 -10.71 2.23
CA LEU A 51 -1.26 -9.80 2.65
C LEU A 51 -1.50 -8.38 2.11
N MET A 52 -1.90 -8.26 0.85
CA MET A 52 -2.21 -6.97 0.23
C MET A 52 -3.43 -6.26 0.84
N LEU A 53 -4.41 -7.00 1.37
CA LEU A 53 -5.58 -6.42 2.05
C LEU A 53 -5.26 -5.93 3.47
N THR A 54 -4.36 -6.64 4.16
CA THR A 54 -4.12 -6.43 5.58
C THR A 54 -2.97 -5.46 5.87
N ARG A 55 -1.93 -5.45 5.04
CA ARG A 55 -0.69 -4.73 5.31
C ARG A 55 -0.63 -3.34 4.64
N PRO A 56 -0.09 -2.32 5.34
CA PRO A 56 0.26 -1.05 4.71
C PRO A 56 1.47 -1.20 3.81
N VAL A 57 1.50 -0.40 2.75
CA VAL A 57 2.60 -0.33 1.77
C VAL A 57 3.49 0.86 2.04
N VAL A 58 2.91 1.95 2.52
CA VAL A 58 3.66 3.15 2.88
C VAL A 58 3.18 3.65 4.24
N ILE A 59 4.14 3.97 5.11
CA ILE A 59 3.90 4.65 6.37
C ILE A 59 4.58 6.01 6.29
N ILE A 60 3.80 7.07 6.41
CA ILE A 60 4.29 8.45 6.49
C ILE A 60 4.32 8.82 7.97
N THR A 61 5.49 9.13 8.50
CA THR A 61 5.70 9.73 9.83
C THR A 61 6.23 11.15 9.64
N SER A 62 6.27 11.97 10.70
CA SER A 62 6.57 13.41 10.58
C SER A 62 7.83 13.77 9.80
N ASN A 63 8.86 12.90 9.83
CA ASN A 63 10.18 13.18 9.24
C ASN A 63 10.61 12.11 8.20
N ASN A 64 9.80 11.08 7.97
CA ASN A 64 10.17 9.95 7.11
C ASN A 64 8.98 9.34 6.38
N ILE A 65 9.19 8.97 5.13
CA ILE A 65 8.28 8.09 4.38
C ILE A 65 8.94 6.72 4.26
N GLN A 66 8.31 5.71 4.85
CA GLN A 66 8.78 4.31 4.82
C GLN A 66 7.95 3.50 3.84
N MET A 67 8.60 2.89 2.85
CA MET A 67 7.98 1.90 1.98
C MET A 67 8.22 0.49 2.50
N MET A 68 7.15 -0.27 2.60
CA MET A 68 7.14 -1.63 3.12
C MET A 68 6.82 -2.63 2.01
N ASN A 69 7.40 -3.83 2.10
CA ASN A 69 6.95 -4.95 1.29
C ASN A 69 5.68 -5.58 1.88
N LEU A 70 5.14 -6.60 1.20
CA LEU A 70 3.96 -7.35 1.65
C LEU A 70 4.13 -8.10 2.98
N LEU A 71 5.38 -8.29 3.43
CA LEU A 71 5.69 -8.89 4.72
C LEU A 71 5.75 -7.84 5.85
N GLY A 72 5.59 -6.56 5.53
CA GLY A 72 5.71 -5.46 6.48
C GLY A 72 7.17 -5.09 6.82
N ILE A 73 8.13 -5.48 5.97
CA ILE A 73 9.53 -5.10 6.14
C ILE A 73 9.77 -3.81 5.35
N THR A 74 10.37 -2.80 5.99
CA THR A 74 10.76 -1.56 5.32
C THR A 74 11.86 -1.84 4.29
N VAL A 75 11.54 -1.60 3.02
CA VAL A 75 12.45 -1.80 1.88
C VAL A 75 13.19 -0.51 1.54
N LYS A 76 12.51 0.63 1.69
CA LYS A 76 13.09 1.96 1.43
C LYS A 76 12.62 2.96 2.47
N ASN A 77 13.51 3.84 2.85
CA ASN A 77 13.21 4.96 3.73
C ASN A 77 13.59 6.26 3.03
N TYR A 78 12.70 7.24 3.11
CA TYR A 78 12.85 8.56 2.51
C TYR A 78 12.72 9.61 3.61
N PRO A 79 13.84 10.03 4.22
CA PRO A 79 13.83 11.17 5.13
C PRO A 79 13.43 12.42 4.36
N TYR A 80 12.64 13.28 4.97
CA TYR A 80 12.17 14.52 4.36
C TYR A 80 12.05 15.65 5.38
N ILE A 81 12.14 16.87 4.89
CA ILE A 81 11.74 18.10 5.60
C ILE A 81 10.41 18.56 4.99
N PRO A 82 9.44 19.09 5.76
CA PRO A 82 8.13 19.48 5.25
C PRO A 82 8.16 20.32 3.96
N GLU A 83 9.11 21.27 3.88
CA GLU A 83 9.34 22.16 2.75
C GLU A 83 9.73 21.45 1.44
N GLN A 84 10.25 20.21 1.52
CA GLN A 84 10.72 19.43 0.38
C GLN A 84 9.61 18.56 -0.24
N ILE A 85 8.40 18.57 0.33
CA ILE A 85 7.29 17.74 -0.11
C ILE A 85 6.46 18.48 -1.15
N LEU A 86 6.27 17.84 -2.29
CA LEU A 86 5.40 18.32 -3.35
C LEU A 86 4.34 17.26 -3.64
N ILE A 87 3.06 17.65 -3.57
CA ILE A 87 1.94 16.81 -3.99
C ILE A 87 1.46 17.30 -5.34
N GLN A 88 1.75 16.53 -6.39
CA GLN A 88 1.34 16.84 -7.76
C GLN A 88 0.78 15.59 -8.44
N ASP A 89 -0.27 15.73 -9.24
CA ASP A 89 -0.84 14.65 -10.06
C ASP A 89 -1.09 13.36 -9.28
N LYS A 90 -1.71 13.51 -8.10
CA LYS A 90 -2.03 12.41 -7.18
C LYS A 90 -0.80 11.57 -6.78
N SER A 91 0.38 12.17 -6.81
CA SER A 91 1.65 11.55 -6.47
C SER A 91 2.36 12.43 -5.45
N ILE A 92 3.15 11.81 -4.57
CA ILE A 92 3.97 12.52 -3.59
C ILE A 92 5.41 12.49 -4.06
N TYR A 93 6.01 13.67 -4.13
CA TYR A 93 7.39 13.90 -4.46
C TYR A 93 8.12 14.39 -3.22
N VAL A 94 9.32 13.87 -2.99
CA VAL A 94 10.25 14.35 -1.97
C VAL A 94 11.50 14.77 -2.70
N ASP A 95 11.89 16.05 -2.56
CA ASP A 95 13.10 16.60 -3.21
C ASP A 95 13.11 16.33 -4.73
N GLY A 96 11.97 16.59 -5.39
CA GLY A 96 11.76 16.36 -6.82
C GLY A 96 11.66 14.90 -7.27
N LYS A 97 11.88 13.92 -6.37
CA LYS A 97 11.78 12.49 -6.69
C LYS A 97 10.39 11.96 -6.37
N LYS A 98 9.77 11.26 -7.32
CA LYS A 98 8.47 10.60 -7.11
C LYS A 98 8.63 9.45 -6.12
N VAL A 99 8.08 9.61 -4.92
CA VAL A 99 8.11 8.61 -3.86
C VAL A 99 6.82 7.79 -3.90
N ILE A 100 5.64 8.43 -3.84
CA ILE A 100 4.35 7.71 -3.82
C ILE A 100 3.59 7.93 -5.13
N SER A 101 3.04 6.86 -5.69
CA SER A 101 2.14 6.89 -6.85
C SER A 101 0.76 6.36 -6.47
N SER A 102 -0.30 7.14 -6.68
CA SER A 102 -1.68 6.70 -6.43
C SER A 102 -2.23 5.68 -7.42
N LEU A 103 -1.44 5.22 -8.41
CA LEU A 103 -1.92 4.26 -9.40
C LEU A 103 -2.33 2.92 -8.76
N TRP A 104 -1.50 2.42 -7.85
CA TRP A 104 -1.69 1.12 -7.17
C TRP A 104 -2.07 1.27 -5.69
N LEU A 105 -1.93 2.49 -5.16
CA LEU A 105 -2.09 2.79 -3.74
C LEU A 105 -3.38 3.57 -3.50
N ASP A 106 -4.01 3.29 -2.37
CA ASP A 106 -5.21 3.98 -1.91
C ASP A 106 -4.81 5.24 -1.14
N VAL A 107 -4.34 6.24 -1.88
CA VAL A 107 -3.86 7.51 -1.30
C VAL A 107 -5.03 8.47 -1.15
N ASN A 108 -5.40 8.78 0.10
CA ASN A 108 -6.32 9.88 0.40
C ASN A 108 -5.55 11.20 0.41
N LEU A 109 -5.53 11.91 -0.73
CA LEU A 109 -4.77 13.15 -0.89
C LEU A 109 -5.17 14.25 0.09
N LYS A 110 -6.43 14.29 0.54
CA LYS A 110 -6.90 15.29 1.50
C LYS A 110 -6.25 15.07 2.86
N GLU A 111 -6.33 13.85 3.37
CA GLU A 111 -5.74 13.43 4.64
C GLU A 111 -4.22 13.59 4.65
N VAL A 112 -3.56 13.20 3.55
CA VAL A 112 -2.11 13.38 3.38
C VAL A 112 -1.72 14.86 3.39
N LYS A 113 -2.49 15.72 2.71
CA LYS A 113 -2.22 17.17 2.68
C LYS A 113 -2.44 17.81 4.06
N GLU A 114 -3.51 17.45 4.74
CA GLU A 114 -3.81 17.93 6.10
C GLU A 114 -2.70 17.54 7.08
N PHE A 115 -2.18 16.32 6.98
CA PHE A 115 -1.07 15.86 7.83
C PHE A 115 0.23 16.62 7.60
N PHE A 116 0.61 16.89 6.35
CA PHE A 116 1.81 17.69 6.10
C PHE A 116 1.66 19.14 6.55
N LEU A 117 0.47 19.74 6.41
CA LEU A 117 0.19 21.08 6.94
C LEU A 117 0.29 21.13 8.47
N MET A 118 -0.17 20.08 9.17
CA MET A 118 -0.02 20.01 10.62
C MET A 118 1.44 19.92 11.06
N ILE A 119 2.29 19.22 10.30
CA ILE A 119 3.72 19.10 10.62
C ILE A 119 4.45 20.42 10.36
N GLU A 120 4.09 21.16 9.32
CA GLU A 120 4.71 22.46 9.01
C GLU A 120 4.39 23.54 10.05
N GLN A 121 3.29 23.40 10.80
CA GLN A 121 2.86 24.32 11.85
C GLN A 121 3.42 23.99 13.25
N GLN A 122 4.16 22.88 13.40
CA GLN A 122 4.84 22.49 14.64
C GLN A 122 6.30 22.92 14.64
#